data_AF-A0A7J5E6M6-F1
#
_entry.id   AF-A0A7J5E6M6-F1
#
_cell.length_a   1.000
_cell.length_b   1.000
_cell.length_c   1.000
_cell.angle_alpha   90.00
_cell.angle_beta   90.00
_cell.angle_gamma   90.00
#
_symmetry.space_group_name_H-M   'P 1'
#
loop_
_entity.id
_entity.type
_entity.pdbx_description
1 polymer ?
#
loop_
_entity_poly.entity_id
_entity_poly.type
_entity_poly.pdbx_seq_one_letter_code
_entity_poly.pdbx_strand_id
1 'polypeptide(L)' 'MGWFKRSKQNISPDSVKSDIPDGQWIKCESCGEIIHIKQLEENLWVCRKCNFHFRIGSLEYINI' A
#
# COMPACT_ATOMS: atom_id res chain seq x y z
N MET A 1 7.13 -9.64 47.77
CA MET A 1 7.52 -9.72 46.34
C MET A 1 6.29 -9.97 45.49
N GLY A 2 5.85 -8.97 44.74
CA GLY A 2 4.66 -9.05 43.88
C GLY A 2 4.44 -7.74 43.15
N TRP A 3 5.53 -7.10 42.72
CA TRP A 3 5.56 -5.75 42.12
C TRP A 3 5.03 -5.72 40.68
N PHE A 4 4.66 -6.86 40.08
CA PHE A 4 4.35 -6.95 38.65
C PHE A 4 3.10 -7.79 38.34
N LYS A 5 1.96 -7.49 38.96
CA LYS A 5 0.68 -8.03 38.48
C LYS A 5 -0.30 -6.89 38.17
N ARG A 6 -0.58 -6.70 36.88
CA ARG A 6 -1.64 -5.81 36.39
C ARG A 6 -3.00 -6.37 36.83
N SER A 7 -3.81 -5.54 37.50
CA SER A 7 -5.07 -5.94 38.14
C SER A 7 -6.29 -5.99 37.21
N LYS A 8 -6.29 -5.32 36.06
CA LYS A 8 -7.40 -5.38 35.09
C LYS A 8 -6.87 -5.52 33.68
N GLN A 9 -7.30 -6.57 32.98
CA GLN A 9 -7.11 -6.75 31.55
C GLN A 9 -8.19 -5.94 30.83
N ASN A 10 -7.87 -4.71 30.41
CA ASN A 10 -8.72 -3.92 29.51
C ASN A 10 -8.10 -3.90 28.09
N ILE A 11 -7.65 -5.05 27.62
CA ILE A 11 -7.26 -5.21 26.22
C ILE A 11 -8.16 -6.31 25.69
N SER A 12 -9.30 -5.92 25.14
CA SER A 12 -10.08 -6.81 24.28
C SER A 12 -9.17 -7.22 23.12
N PRO A 13 -8.88 -8.51 22.91
CA PRO A 13 -8.04 -8.95 21.78
C PRO A 13 -8.66 -8.64 20.41
N ASP A 14 -9.95 -8.27 20.40
CA ASP A 14 -10.74 -7.90 19.22
C ASP A 14 -10.72 -6.39 18.92
N SER A 15 -9.57 -5.72 19.01
CA SER A 15 -9.39 -4.56 18.13
C SER A 15 -9.12 -5.13 16.75
N VAL A 16 -10.18 -5.30 15.96
CA VAL A 16 -10.09 -5.52 14.51
C VAL A 16 -9.11 -4.48 14.00
N LYS A 17 -7.88 -4.91 13.70
CA LYS A 17 -6.92 -4.06 13.02
C LYS A 17 -7.64 -3.68 11.75
N SER A 18 -8.00 -2.41 11.61
CA SER A 18 -8.48 -1.89 10.35
C SER A 18 -7.43 -2.26 9.32
N ASP A 19 -7.72 -3.29 8.51
CA ASP A 19 -6.98 -3.62 7.30
C ASP A 19 -7.04 -2.38 6.42
N ILE A 20 -6.12 -1.46 6.67
CA ILE A 20 -5.80 -0.39 5.75
C ILE A 20 -5.54 -1.11 4.44
N PRO A 21 -6.19 -0.73 3.34
CA PRO A 21 -5.96 -1.38 2.06
C PRO A 21 -4.51 -1.12 1.64
N ASP A 22 -3.63 -2.04 2.04
CA ASP A 22 -2.24 -2.14 1.62
C ASP A 22 -2.26 -2.29 0.10
N GLY A 23 -1.84 -1.25 -0.61
CA GLY A 23 -1.83 -1.25 -2.06
C GLY A 23 -2.20 0.06 -2.74
N GLN A 24 -2.28 1.20 -2.04
CA GLN A 24 -2.57 2.46 -2.71
C GLN A 24 -1.33 3.19 -3.28
N TRP A 25 -0.13 2.75 -2.90
CA TRP A 25 1.14 3.37 -3.25
C TRP A 25 2.09 2.36 -3.86
N ILE A 26 2.78 2.78 -4.93
CA ILE A 26 3.79 1.98 -5.62
C ILE A 26 5.07 2.79 -5.75
N LYS A 27 6.21 2.14 -5.50
CA LYS A 27 7.53 2.74 -5.70
C LYS A 27 8.01 2.44 -7.11
N CYS A 28 8.44 3.47 -7.85
CA CYS A 28 9.08 3.29 -9.14
C CYS A 28 10.48 2.67 -8.98
N GLU A 29 10.76 1.60 -9.71
CA GLU A 29 12.05 0.90 -9.67
C GLU A 29 13.19 1.72 -10.29
N SER A 30 12.87 2.60 -11.24
CA SER A 30 13.87 3.41 -11.95
C SER A 30 14.27 4.67 -11.18
N CYS A 31 13.31 5.47 -10.71
CA CYS A 31 13.60 6.76 -10.05
C CYS A 31 13.38 6.75 -8.53
N GLY A 32 12.82 5.68 -7.97
CA GLY A 32 12.53 5.58 -6.53
C GLY A 32 11.37 6.44 -6.05
N GLU A 33 10.63 7.09 -6.96
CA GLU A 33 9.47 7.91 -6.61
C GLU A 33 8.31 7.05 -6.09
N ILE A 34 7.63 7.54 -5.06
CA ILE A 34 6.41 6.93 -4.53
C ILE A 34 5.23 7.56 -5.27
N ILE A 35 4.50 6.73 -6.02
CA ILE A 35 3.39 7.13 -6.89
C ILE A 35 2.12 6.48 -6.36
N HIS A 36 1.01 7.18 -6.48
CA HIS A 36 -0.31 6.64 -6.16
C HIS A 36 -0.84 5.76 -7.30
N ILE A 37 -1.48 4.62 -7.01
CA ILE A 37 -1.93 3.70 -8.08
C ILE A 37 -2.95 4.36 -9.02
N LYS A 38 -3.88 5.19 -8.51
CA LYS A 38 -4.84 5.89 -9.38
C LYS A 38 -4.13 6.82 -10.35
N GLN A 39 -3.11 7.54 -9.85
CA GLN A 39 -2.30 8.39 -10.70
C GLN A 39 -1.54 7.54 -11.73
N LEU A 40 -1.03 6.37 -11.36
CA LEU A 40 -0.33 5.49 -12.30
C LEU A 40 -1.26 4.97 -13.41
N GLU A 41 -2.49 4.60 -13.06
CA GLU A 41 -3.54 4.18 -14.01
C GLU A 41 -3.93 5.31 -14.97
N GLU A 42 -4.12 6.53 -14.47
CA GLU A 42 -4.38 7.72 -15.31
C GLU A 42 -3.25 8.05 -16.30
N ASN A 43 -2.01 7.65 -15.99
CA ASN A 43 -0.86 7.81 -16.88
C ASN A 43 -0.51 6.53 -17.65
N LEU A 44 -1.45 5.59 -17.81
CA LEU A 44 -1.26 4.38 -18.62
C LEU A 44 -0.05 3.55 -18.17
N TRP A 45 0.15 3.44 -16.85
CA TRP A 45 1.26 2.68 -16.25
C TRP A 45 2.65 3.21 -16.62
N VAL A 46 2.76 4.52 -16.81
CA VAL A 46 4.04 5.23 -17.04
C VAL A 46 4.37 6.15 -15.88
N CYS A 47 5.62 6.10 -15.41
CA CYS A 47 6.13 7.03 -14.39
C CYS A 47 6.27 8.45 -14.96
N ARG A 48 5.59 9.43 -14.37
CA ARG A 48 5.65 10.85 -14.78
C ARG A 48 7.05 11.48 -14.70
N LYS A 49 7.91 11.03 -13.78
CA LYS A 49 9.24 11.62 -13.58
C LYS A 49 10.32 11.09 -14.51
N CYS A 50 10.31 9.79 -14.79
CA CYS A 50 11.40 9.14 -15.52
C CYS A 50 10.96 8.44 -16.81
N ASN A 51 9.66 8.50 -17.16
CA ASN A 51 9.08 7.80 -18.31
C ASN A 51 9.33 6.28 -18.31
N PHE A 52 9.57 5.71 -17.12
CA PHE A 52 9.67 4.27 -16.96
C PHE A 52 8.29 3.62 -17.13
N HIS A 53 8.23 2.57 -17.94
CA HIS A 53 7.02 1.81 -18.20
C HIS A 53 6.94 0.65 -17.19
N PHE A 54 5.85 0.61 -16.43
CA PHE A 54 5.62 -0.49 -15.51
C PHE A 54 5.08 -1.71 -16.26
N ARG A 55 5.33 -2.89 -15.69
CA ARG A 55 4.72 -4.12 -16.19
C ARG A 55 3.24 -4.10 -15.84
N ILE A 56 2.40 -4.25 -16.86
CA ILE A 56 0.96 -4.29 -16.74
C ILE A 56 0.43 -5.71 -16.99
N GLY A 57 -0.60 -6.12 -16.26
CA GLY A 57 -1.33 -7.35 -16.51
C GLY A 57 -2.13 -7.29 -17.81
N SER A 58 -2.39 -8.44 -18.44
CA SER A 58 -3.17 -8.50 -19.69
C SER A 58 -4.60 -7.96 -19.51
N LEU A 59 -5.20 -8.16 -18.33
CA LEU A 59 -6.54 -7.67 -18.02
C LEU A 59 -6.55 -6.15 -17.89
N GLU A 60 -5.62 -5.57 -17.12
CA GLU A 60 -5.52 -4.10 -17.03
C GLU A 60 -5.24 -3.48 -18.41
N TYR A 61 -4.35 -4.08 -19.21
CA TYR A 61 -4.05 -3.59 -20.56
C TYR A 61 -5.26 -3.56 -21.50
N ILE A 62 -6.14 -4.57 -21.41
CA ILE A 62 -7.37 -4.62 -22.21
C ILE A 62 -8.40 -3.58 -21.74
N ASN A 63 -8.36 -3.18 -20.46
CA ASN A 63 -9.29 -2.21 -19.88
C ASN A 63 -8.81 -0.75 -20.00
N ILE A 64 -7.61 -0.51 -20.53
CA ILE A 64 -7.10 0.82 -20.88
C ILE A 64 -7.71 1.29 -22.21
#